data_AF-A0A1Q3MJF0-F1
#
_entry.id   AF-A0A1Q3MJF0-F1
#
_cell.length_a   1.000
_cell.length_b   1.000
_cell.length_c   1.000
_cell.angle_alpha   90.00
_cell.angle_beta   90.00
_cell.angle_gamma   90.00
#
_symmetry.space_group_name_H-M   'P 1'
#
loop_
_entity.id
_entity.type
_entity.pdbx_description
1 polymer ?
#
loop_
_entity_poly.entity_id
_entity_poly.type
_entity_poly.pdbx_seq_one_letter_code
_entity_poly.pdbx_strand_id
1 'polypeptide(L)'
;MPNIVRKVGADVTLFTLDATDYIGVIEGATINIEIATENVGAVRDGWNYDVPVGASWSLDADAFINDFPLLMLKAATDDRMITVVVTSAADGQKYDGEAVIKSVGHTLNRQGAQKVKIQLVGHGPLVPSDAGA
;
A
#
# COMPACT_ATOMS: atom_id res chain seq x y z
N MET A 1 13.33 -0.87 19.14
CA MET A 1 12.21 -1.82 19.02
C MET A 1 12.25 -2.40 17.61
N PRO A 2 12.16 -3.72 17.41
CA PRO A 2 12.23 -4.29 16.07
C PRO A 2 10.89 -4.10 15.34
N ASN A 3 10.88 -3.27 14.28
CA ASN A 3 9.77 -3.27 13.32
C ASN A 3 9.81 -4.61 12.57
N ILE A 4 8.74 -5.40 12.68
CA ILE A 4 8.58 -6.62 11.88
C ILE A 4 8.13 -6.17 10.49
N VAL A 5 9.08 -6.01 9.57
CA VAL A 5 8.79 -5.70 8.18
C VAL A 5 8.64 -7.00 7.40
N ARG A 6 7.41 -7.36 7.02
CA ARG A 6 7.16 -8.50 6.14
C ARG A 6 7.10 -8.01 4.69
N LYS A 7 8.09 -8.43 3.87
CA LYS A 7 8.06 -8.20 2.41
C LYS A 7 7.27 -9.31 1.74
N VAL A 8 6.25 -8.94 0.96
CA VAL A 8 5.44 -9.87 0.17
C VAL A 8 5.53 -9.46 -1.30
N GLY A 9 5.86 -10.40 -2.18
CA GLY A 9 5.66 -10.21 -3.62
C GLY A 9 4.16 -10.36 -3.91
N ALA A 10 3.55 -9.34 -4.51
CA ALA A 10 2.13 -9.30 -4.77
C ALA A 10 1.86 -8.53 -6.07
N ASP A 11 0.83 -8.95 -6.80
CA ASP A 11 0.29 -8.18 -7.91
C ASP A 11 -0.63 -7.11 -7.31
N VAL A 12 -0.38 -5.84 -7.64
CA VAL A 12 -1.13 -4.73 -7.05
C VAL A 12 -1.80 -3.92 -8.15
N THR A 13 -3.08 -3.62 -7.92
CA THR A 13 -3.89 -2.75 -8.76
C THR A 13 -4.33 -1.52 -7.98
N LEU A 14 -4.30 -0.34 -8.64
CA LEU A 14 -4.66 0.95 -8.06
C LEU A 14 -5.91 1.53 -8.74
N PHE A 15 -6.90 1.94 -7.94
CA PHE A 15 -8.15 2.58 -8.38
C PHE A 15 -8.34 3.96 -7.71
N THR A 16 -9.00 4.90 -8.40
CA THR A 16 -9.33 6.24 -7.85
C THR A 16 -10.76 6.35 -7.30
N LEU A 17 -11.03 7.46 -6.59
CA LEU A 17 -12.30 7.86 -5.95
C LEU A 17 -13.58 7.68 -6.77
N ASP A 18 -13.53 7.75 -8.10
CA ASP A 18 -14.72 7.58 -8.94
C ASP A 18 -14.95 6.11 -9.36
N ALA A 19 -14.20 5.18 -8.73
CA ALA A 19 -14.45 3.75 -8.66
C ALA A 19 -14.28 2.92 -9.95
N THR A 20 -13.56 3.35 -10.98
CA THR A 20 -13.23 2.44 -12.10
C THR A 20 -12.01 2.80 -12.94
N ASP A 21 -11.47 4.03 -12.79
CA ASP A 21 -10.34 4.45 -13.61
C ASP A 21 -9.04 3.79 -13.14
N TYR A 22 -8.51 2.96 -14.04
CA TYR A 22 -7.27 2.21 -13.85
C TYR A 22 -6.06 3.12 -14.03
N ILE A 23 -5.33 3.36 -12.95
CA ILE A 23 -4.20 4.30 -12.99
C ILE A 23 -2.91 3.61 -13.49
N GLY A 24 -2.77 2.30 -13.29
CA GLY A 24 -1.60 1.56 -13.77
C GLY A 24 -1.45 0.14 -13.22
N VAL A 25 -0.61 -0.65 -13.91
CA VAL A 25 -0.16 -2.00 -13.49
C VAL A 25 1.18 -1.86 -12.80
N ILE A 26 1.32 -2.45 -11.62
CA ILE A 26 2.59 -2.49 -10.89
C ILE A 26 3.39 -3.73 -11.33
N GLU A 27 4.61 -3.53 -11.83
CA GLU A 27 5.53 -4.63 -12.24
C GLU A 27 6.18 -5.27 -10.99
N GLY A 28 6.38 -4.47 -9.95
CA GLY A 28 6.87 -4.93 -8.66
C GLY A 28 6.45 -4.00 -7.53
N ALA A 29 5.80 -4.56 -6.51
CA ALA A 29 5.45 -3.88 -5.28
C ALA A 29 6.21 -4.49 -4.10
N THR A 30 6.67 -3.64 -3.19
CA THR A 30 6.99 -4.04 -1.83
C THR A 30 5.95 -3.42 -0.91
N ILE A 31 5.15 -4.28 -0.27
CA ILE A 31 4.24 -3.87 0.80
C ILE A 31 4.98 -4.05 2.11
N ASN A 32 5.02 -2.98 2.91
CA ASN A 32 5.53 -3.01 4.28
C ASN A 32 4.34 -2.87 5.23
N ILE A 33 4.19 -3.80 6.16
CA ILE A 33 3.19 -3.73 7.22
C ILE A 33 3.95 -3.52 8.52
N GLU A 34 3.60 -2.47 9.24
CA GLU A 34 4.17 -2.13 10.54
C GLU A 34 3.07 -2.21 11.61
N ILE A 35 3.31 -3.00 12.64
CA ILE A 35 2.43 -3.11 13.81
C ILE A 35 3.05 -2.27 14.91
N ALA A 36 2.35 -1.20 15.30
CA ALA A 36 2.73 -0.38 16.44
C ALA A 36 2.35 -1.13 17.72
N THR A 37 3.34 -1.33 18.59
CA THR A 37 3.14 -1.94 19.91
C THR A 37 3.47 -0.95 21.01
N GLU A 38 2.66 -0.94 22.06
CA GLU A 38 2.96 -0.24 23.30
C GLU A 38 3.28 -1.23 24.40
N ASN A 39 4.22 -0.86 25.26
CA ASN A 39 4.55 -1.65 26.42
C ASN A 39 3.53 -1.34 27.52
N VAL A 40 2.76 -2.35 27.90
CA VAL A 40 1.78 -2.27 28.98
C VAL A 40 2.28 -3.11 30.14
N GLY A 41 2.54 -2.45 31.27
CA GLY A 41 2.99 -3.11 32.49
C GLY A 41 1.82 -3.74 33.24
N ALA A 42 1.92 -5.02 33.59
CA ALA A 42 0.96 -5.64 34.48
C ALA A 42 1.22 -5.21 35.93
N VAL A 43 0.20 -4.58 36.53
CA VAL A 43 0.22 -4.09 37.93
C VAL A 43 0.52 -5.22 38.93
N ARG A 44 0.24 -6.47 38.56
CA ARG A 44 0.24 -7.61 39.48
C ARG A 44 1.59 -8.36 39.55
N ASP A 45 2.35 -8.43 38.47
CA ASP A 45 3.59 -9.22 38.41
C ASP A 45 4.81 -8.39 37.93
N GLY A 46 4.62 -7.14 37.53
CA GLY A 46 5.71 -6.25 37.09
C GLY A 46 6.30 -6.64 35.73
N TRP A 47 5.68 -7.57 35.01
CA TRP A 47 6.09 -7.93 33.66
C TRP A 47 5.53 -6.91 32.66
N ASN A 48 6.35 -6.66 31.65
CA ASN A 48 6.04 -5.81 30.52
C ASN A 48 5.66 -6.68 29.34
N TYR A 49 4.51 -6.39 28.73
CA TYR A 49 4.05 -7.06 27.52
C TYR A 49 3.89 -6.02 26.42
N ASP A 50 4.39 -6.35 25.23
CA ASP A 50 4.12 -5.55 24.04
C ASP A 50 2.69 -5.88 23.56
N VAL A 51 1.81 -4.88 23.63
CA VAL A 51 0.42 -4.98 23.17
C VAL A 51 0.28 -4.19 21.87
N PRO A 52 -0.31 -4.75 20.80
CA PRO A 52 -0.52 -4.02 19.56
C PRO A 52 -1.56 -2.92 19.78
N VAL A 53 -1.21 -1.68 19.43
CA VAL A 53 -2.08 -0.49 19.55
C VAL A 53 -2.46 0.10 18.21
N GLY A 54 -1.81 -0.33 17.12
CA GLY A 54 -2.13 0.10 15.78
C GLY A 54 -1.42 -0.72 14.72
N ALA A 55 -1.91 -0.62 13.50
CA ALA A 55 -1.25 -1.17 12.32
C ALA A 55 -1.28 -0.12 11.22
N SER A 56 -0.14 0.04 10.55
CA SER A 56 -0.02 0.85 9.34
C SER A 56 0.60 0.02 8.25
N TRP A 57 0.27 0.32 7.01
CA TRP A 57 0.93 -0.28 5.86
C TRP A 57 1.39 0.79 4.90
N SER A 58 2.46 0.51 4.17
CA SER A 58 2.95 1.34 3.08
C SER A 58 3.30 0.48 1.90
N LEU A 59 3.25 1.07 0.70
CA LEU A 59 3.55 0.38 -0.53
C LEU A 59 4.53 1.21 -1.34
N ASP A 60 5.68 0.62 -1.65
CA ASP A 60 6.65 1.12 -2.60
C ASP A 60 6.52 0.29 -3.88
N ALA A 61 6.17 0.92 -5.00
CA ALA A 61 5.96 0.24 -6.26
C ALA A 61 6.69 0.91 -7.42
N ASP A 62 7.22 0.06 -8.30
CA ASP A 62 7.62 0.46 -9.65
C ASP A 62 6.48 0.07 -10.60
N ALA A 63 5.84 1.09 -11.18
CA ALA A 63 4.76 0.95 -12.14
C ALA A 63 5.23 1.41 -13.53
N PHE A 64 4.74 0.75 -14.56
CA PHE A 64 4.69 1.38 -15.88
C PHE A 64 3.45 2.25 -15.92
N ILE A 65 3.62 3.47 -16.44
CA ILE A 65 2.47 4.30 -16.76
C ILE A 65 1.65 3.55 -17.81
N ASN A 66 0.45 3.12 -17.43
CA ASN A 66 -0.57 2.77 -18.42
C ASN A 66 -1.31 4.05 -18.86
N ASP A 67 -2.39 3.92 -19.61
CA ASP A 67 -3.10 4.97 -20.37
C ASP A 67 -3.39 6.33 -19.69
N PHE A 68 -3.24 6.49 -18.36
CA PHE A 68 -3.61 7.71 -17.61
C PHE A 68 -2.57 8.27 -16.62
N PRO A 69 -1.36 8.68 -17.06
CA PRO A 69 -0.36 9.34 -16.21
C PRO A 69 -0.88 10.59 -15.49
N LEU A 70 -1.78 11.32 -16.14
CA LEU A 70 -2.34 12.56 -15.61
C LEU A 70 -3.31 12.31 -14.45
N LEU A 71 -4.01 11.18 -14.43
CA LEU A 71 -4.88 10.81 -13.30
C LEU A 71 -4.05 10.49 -12.05
N MET A 72 -2.91 9.81 -12.22
CA MET A 72 -1.99 9.55 -11.13
C MET A 72 -1.42 10.85 -10.54
N LEU A 73 -0.98 11.77 -11.41
CA LEU A 73 -0.42 13.05 -10.99
C LEU A 73 -1.49 13.92 -10.30
N LYS A 74 -2.72 13.89 -10.79
CA LYS A 74 -3.86 14.56 -10.15
C LYS A 74 -4.17 13.96 -8.78
N ALA A 75 -4.24 12.63 -8.67
CA ALA A 75 -4.46 11.96 -7.39
C ALA A 75 -3.36 12.28 -6.36
N ALA A 76 -2.11 12.40 -6.82
CA ALA A 76 -0.96 12.75 -5.98
C ALA A 76 -0.91 14.22 -5.56
N THR A 77 -1.54 15.13 -6.30
CA THR A 77 -1.55 16.57 -5.99
C THR A 77 -2.76 16.98 -5.16
N ASP A 78 -3.87 16.27 -5.29
CA ASP A 78 -5.11 16.51 -4.54
C ASP A 78 -5.14 15.80 -3.16
N ASP A 79 -4.06 15.13 -2.74
CA ASP A 79 -3.99 14.26 -1.54
C ASP A 79 -5.19 13.30 -1.45
N ARG A 80 -5.60 12.78 -2.61
CA ARG A 80 -6.79 11.94 -2.72
C ARG A 80 -6.55 10.56 -2.13
N MET A 81 -7.58 10.09 -1.47
CA MET A 81 -7.65 8.71 -1.02
C MET A 81 -7.92 7.81 -2.23
N ILE A 82 -7.13 6.75 -2.39
CA ILE A 82 -7.20 5.77 -3.48
C ILE A 82 -7.45 4.37 -2.92
N THR A 83 -8.24 3.59 -3.62
CA THR A 83 -8.47 2.18 -3.27
C THR A 83 -7.37 1.34 -3.91
N VAL A 84 -6.71 0.53 -3.10
CA VAL A 84 -5.63 -0.36 -3.49
C VAL A 84 -6.13 -1.79 -3.34
N VAL A 85 -6.03 -2.56 -4.41
CA VAL A 85 -6.33 -3.99 -4.40
C VAL A 85 -5.03 -4.76 -4.54
N VAL A 86 -4.72 -5.55 -3.52
CA VAL A 86 -3.53 -6.38 -3.43
C VAL A 86 -3.92 -7.83 -3.65
N THR A 87 -3.37 -8.48 -4.66
CA THR A 87 -3.52 -9.92 -4.84
C THR A 87 -2.26 -10.61 -4.32
N SER A 88 -2.41 -11.39 -3.25
CA SER A 88 -1.33 -12.16 -2.64
C SER A 88 -0.84 -13.24 -3.60
N ALA A 89 0.46 -13.24 -3.91
CA ALA A 89 1.04 -14.27 -4.79
C ALA A 89 1.11 -15.66 -4.13
N ALA A 90 0.94 -15.76 -2.81
CA ALA A 90 1.07 -17.02 -2.09
C ALA A 90 -0.20 -17.90 -2.17
N ASP A 91 -1.37 -17.27 -2.13
CA ASP A 91 -2.67 -17.94 -2.00
C ASP A 91 -3.73 -17.37 -2.97
N GLY A 92 -3.39 -16.36 -3.77
CA GLY A 92 -4.31 -15.69 -4.69
C GLY A 92 -5.38 -14.85 -4.00
N GLN A 93 -5.32 -14.71 -2.67
CA GLN A 93 -6.29 -13.94 -1.90
C GLN A 93 -6.15 -12.46 -2.22
N LYS A 94 -7.29 -11.79 -2.36
CA LYS A 94 -7.35 -10.35 -2.61
C LYS A 94 -7.57 -9.61 -1.30
N TYR A 95 -6.94 -8.46 -1.18
CA TYR A 95 -7.10 -7.56 -0.06
C TYR A 95 -7.33 -6.14 -0.57
N ASP A 96 -8.34 -5.47 -0.04
CA ASP A 96 -8.67 -4.09 -0.31
C ASP A 96 -8.12 -3.20 0.81
N GLY A 97 -7.60 -2.06 0.44
CA GLY A 97 -7.14 -1.05 1.38
C GLY A 97 -7.34 0.34 0.82
N GLU A 98 -7.42 1.29 1.73
CA GLU A 98 -7.42 2.70 1.41
C GLU A 98 -6.01 3.25 1.57
N ALA A 99 -5.56 4.13 0.67
CA ALA A 99 -4.24 4.74 0.77
C ALA A 99 -4.23 6.15 0.21
N VAL A 100 -3.20 6.92 0.56
CA VAL A 100 -2.89 8.21 -0.06
C VAL A 100 -1.54 8.10 -0.76
N ILE A 101 -1.42 8.76 -1.91
CA ILE A 101 -0.15 8.85 -2.64
C ILE A 101 0.77 9.84 -1.92
N LYS A 102 1.85 9.34 -1.32
CA LYS A 102 2.84 10.17 -0.62
C LYS A 102 3.84 10.81 -1.59
N SER A 103 4.25 10.05 -2.61
CA SER A 103 5.16 10.57 -3.62
C SER A 103 5.01 9.83 -4.95
N VAL A 104 5.24 10.56 -6.03
CA VAL A 104 5.31 10.03 -7.40
C VAL A 104 6.62 10.52 -8.01
N GLY A 105 7.49 9.60 -8.42
CA GLY A 105 8.73 9.88 -9.11
C GLY A 105 8.68 9.35 -10.54
N HIS A 106 8.93 10.20 -11.52
CA HIS A 106 9.04 9.78 -12.91
C HIS A 106 10.51 9.57 -13.28
N THR A 107 10.81 8.43 -13.89
CA THR A 107 12.13 8.14 -14.46
C THR A 107 11.99 7.82 -15.92
N LEU A 108 12.62 8.63 -16.77
CA LEU A 108 12.76 8.34 -18.19
C LEU A 108 14.10 7.61 -18.39
N ASN A 109 14.05 6.38 -18.90
CA ASN A 109 15.29 5.71 -19.29
C ASN A 109 15.74 6.17 -20.70
N ARG A 110 17.02 5.98 -21.02
CA ARG A 110 17.57 6.33 -22.36
C ARG A 110 16.93 5.56 -23.53
N GLN A 111 16.15 4.52 -23.24
CA GLN A 111 15.43 3.70 -24.21
C GLN A 111 13.97 4.16 -24.41
N GLY A 112 13.56 5.26 -23.77
CA GLY A 112 12.21 5.82 -23.91
C GLY A 112 11.13 5.15 -23.07
N ALA A 113 11.47 4.18 -22.22
CA ALA A 113 10.51 3.63 -21.26
C ALA A 113 10.37 4.59 -20.07
N GLN A 114 9.14 5.03 -19.83
CA GLN A 114 8.78 5.83 -18.67
C GLN A 114 8.40 4.89 -17.53
N LYS A 115 9.23 4.84 -16.50
CA LYS A 115 8.90 4.17 -15.24
C LYS A 115 8.40 5.20 -14.25
N VAL A 116 7.46 4.80 -13.42
CA VAL A 116 7.01 5.60 -12.29
C VAL A 116 7.21 4.83 -11.00
N LYS A 117 7.90 5.48 -10.08
CA LYS A 117 7.99 5.04 -8.71
C LYS A 117 6.88 5.69 -7.90
N ILE A 118 6.05 4.89 -7.24
CA ILE A 118 4.92 5.34 -6.43
C ILE A 118 5.18 4.92 -5.00
N GLN A 119 4.96 5.85 -4.07
CA GLN A 119 4.90 5.55 -2.64
C GLN A 119 3.52 5.83 -2.11
N LEU A 120 2.89 4.83 -1.49
CA LEU A 120 1.59 4.93 -0.88
C LEU A 120 1.70 4.74 0.63
N VAL A 121 0.85 5.45 1.37
CA VAL A 121 0.64 5.24 2.80
C VAL A 121 -0.80 4.80 2.99
N GLY A 122 -0.95 3.62 3.59
CA GLY A 122 -2.24 3.03 3.92
C GLY A 122 -2.98 3.80 5.00
N HIS A 123 -4.29 3.94 4.81
CA HIS A 123 -5.23 4.44 5.78
C HIS A 123 -6.10 3.26 6.25
N GLY A 124 -5.93 2.85 7.51
CA GLY A 124 -6.61 1.67 8.04
C GLY A 124 -6.00 0.32 7.57
N PRO A 125 -6.62 -0.80 7.95
CA PRO A 125 -6.12 -2.14 7.64
C PRO A 125 -6.40 -2.54 6.18
N LEU A 126 -5.57 -3.45 5.65
CA LEU A 126 -5.92 -4.24 4.48
C LEU A 126 -6.95 -5.29 4.88
N VAL A 127 -8.08 -5.35 4.21
CA VAL A 127 -9.20 -6.24 4.49
C VAL A 127 -9.35 -7.24 3.34
N PRO A 128 -9.58 -8.54 3.58
CA PRO A 128 -9.85 -9.48 2.49
C PRO A 128 -10.97 -8.98 1.58
N SER A 129 -10.74 -8.97 0.27
CA SER A 129 -11.70 -8.55 -0.75
C SER A 129 -12.74 -9.65 -0.98
N ASP A 130 -13.45 -10.05 0.08
CA ASP A 130 -14.60 -10.98 0.03
C ASP A 130 -15.51 -10.75 1.26
N ALA A 131 -16.51 -9.89 1.09
CA ALA A 131 -17.86 -10.24 1.51
C ALA A 131 -18.71 -10.16 0.24
N GLY A 132 -19.12 -11.31 -0.28
CA GLY A 132 -20.19 -11.36 -1.26
C GLY A 132 -21.39 -10.55 -0.76
N ALA A 133 -22.07 -9.91 -1.71
CA ALA A 133 -23.48 -9.57 -1.58
C ALA A 133 -24.30 -10.82 -1.21
#